data_AF-A0A0A7PBI7-F1
#
_entry.id   AF-A0A0A7PBI7-F1
#
_cell.length_a   1.000
_cell.length_b   1.000
_cell.length_c   1.000
_cell.angle_alpha   90.00
_cell.angle_beta   90.00
_cell.angle_gamma   90.00
#
_symmetry.space_group_name_H-M   'P 1'
#
loop_
_entity.id
_entity.type
_entity.pdbx_description
1 polymer ?
#
loop_
_entity_poly.entity_id
_entity_poly.type
_entity_poly.pdbx_seq_one_letter_code
_entity_poly.pdbx_strand_id
1 'polypeptide(L)'
;MDDEVRRAGEVLMRYRIALLPLAAGLALSGTLAAHAQAESGPIPRSPGLPYAPKNLPDRIVLSPGADPAREMAVAYRTDTAQAESQAQLAVSVDGPTLEEKAVLVTGKAMPVASSYGPALYHQIRFTGLAPDTVYAYRVKGAAGWSEWYQFRTAAAEAKPFRFLYLGDIQNGILTYASRVIRQAFHANGDIRLVVHAGDLVAQRDDLDHDDEWGEWNQAGSYNYAIVPQVPATGNHEYVDVLKADGSESRKLGPYWPAQFALPSNGADPVKATTYYTDYQGVRFIVLDGTAAIDLGTMKAQTDWLDATLASSKANWNVVLFHQPVFTCARPNDTQEIKAAWKPVFEKRKVDLVLQGHDHCYSRLTSDAGREASAKARADGKVQGPVYLVSVTGSKMYALNDRAATQPDKVAEATELYQIVDVEPRRIKFRTFTASGKLYDGFDLDRTAQGNRLSEIDEPTIAARRCSGEIGPDGGRCVARGK
;
A
#
# COMPACT_ATOMS: atom_id res chain seq x y z
N MET A 1 33.32 -51.77 56.88
CA MET A 1 32.35 -52.68 56.22
C MET A 1 32.78 -52.74 54.77
N ASP A 2 33.74 -53.65 54.55
CA ASP A 2 34.20 -54.36 53.35
C ASP A 2 34.30 -53.55 52.05
N ASP A 3 35.46 -53.10 51.55
CA ASP A 3 36.79 -53.71 51.31
C ASP A 3 36.89 -54.58 50.04
N GLU A 4 38.08 -54.51 49.42
CA GLU A 4 38.62 -55.31 48.31
C GLU A 4 38.71 -54.76 46.87
N VAL A 5 39.90 -54.19 46.64
CA VAL A 5 40.82 -54.28 45.50
C VAL A 5 41.00 -55.70 44.93
N ARG A 6 41.14 -55.87 43.59
CA ARG A 6 42.25 -56.69 43.03
C ARG A 6 42.53 -56.59 41.52
N ARG A 7 43.83 -56.51 41.23
CA ARG A 7 44.56 -56.66 39.96
C ARG A 7 44.74 -58.15 39.56
N ALA A 8 45.06 -58.35 38.28
CA ALA A 8 46.25 -59.06 37.74
C ALA A 8 45.99 -60.25 36.79
N GLY A 9 46.89 -60.39 35.79
CA GLY A 9 47.08 -61.55 34.92
C GLY A 9 47.08 -61.17 33.42
N GLU A 10 48.17 -60.63 32.86
CA GLU A 10 49.26 -61.35 32.13
C GLU A 10 48.77 -62.34 31.05
N VAL A 11 49.20 -62.17 29.79
CA VAL A 11 49.98 -63.16 29.01
C VAL A 11 50.76 -62.46 27.88
N LEU A 12 52.03 -62.88 27.79
CA LEU A 12 53.11 -62.63 26.82
C LEU A 12 52.73 -62.66 25.33
N MET A 13 53.52 -62.02 24.44
CA MET A 13 54.59 -62.70 23.65
C MET A 13 55.27 -61.78 22.61
N ARG A 14 56.61 -61.61 22.77
CA ARG A 14 57.73 -61.55 21.78
C ARG A 14 57.52 -60.78 20.45
N TYR A 15 58.40 -59.89 19.99
CA TYR A 15 59.80 -60.11 19.61
C TYR A 15 60.51 -58.74 19.41
N ARG A 16 61.83 -58.74 19.57
CA ARG A 16 62.76 -57.62 19.32
C ARG A 16 63.09 -57.44 17.83
N ILE A 17 63.73 -56.29 17.55
CA ILE A 17 64.60 -55.90 16.41
C ILE A 17 63.84 -55.14 15.31
N ALA A 18 64.30 -54.03 14.72
CA ALA A 18 65.21 -52.93 15.04
C ALA A 18 65.08 -51.90 13.87
N LEU A 19 65.40 -50.63 14.16
CA LEU A 19 65.90 -49.57 13.26
C LEU A 19 64.91 -48.76 12.37
N LEU A 20 64.86 -47.47 12.75
CA LEU A 20 64.41 -46.20 12.11
C LEU A 20 65.01 -45.91 10.70
N PRO A 21 64.67 -44.80 10.00
CA PRO A 21 63.44 -43.98 9.97
C PRO A 21 62.96 -43.68 8.53
N LEU A 22 61.71 -43.24 8.33
CA LEU A 22 61.37 -42.39 7.18
C LEU A 22 60.51 -41.21 7.65
N ALA A 23 61.07 -40.01 7.51
CA ALA A 23 60.42 -38.75 7.80
C ALA A 23 59.36 -38.45 6.72
N ALA A 24 58.15 -38.11 7.14
CA ALA A 24 57.18 -37.41 6.32
C ALA A 24 56.50 -36.35 7.18
N GLY A 25 56.84 -35.08 6.93
CA GLY A 25 56.18 -33.95 7.55
C GLY A 25 54.76 -33.81 7.04
N LEU A 26 53.80 -33.76 7.95
CA LEU A 26 52.45 -33.28 7.66
C LEU A 26 52.42 -31.77 7.88
N ALA A 27 52.32 -31.04 6.77
CA ALA A 27 51.93 -29.64 6.76
C ALA A 27 50.45 -29.53 7.17
N LEU A 28 50.17 -28.83 8.27
CA LEU A 28 48.81 -28.36 8.57
C LEU A 28 48.45 -27.22 7.61
N SER A 29 47.66 -27.52 6.59
CA SER A 29 46.94 -26.51 5.81
C SER A 29 45.68 -26.09 6.59
N GLY A 30 45.78 -24.97 7.31
CA GLY A 30 44.63 -24.27 7.85
C GLY A 30 43.78 -23.72 6.69
N THR A 31 42.64 -24.35 6.43
CA THR A 31 41.62 -23.81 5.54
C THR A 31 40.79 -22.78 6.31
N LEU A 32 41.06 -21.50 6.04
CA LEU A 32 40.13 -20.42 6.35
C LEU A 32 38.85 -20.68 5.57
N ALA A 33 37.82 -21.21 6.24
CA ALA A 33 36.47 -21.28 5.69
C ALA A 33 35.94 -19.84 5.56
N ALA A 34 36.16 -19.25 4.39
CA ALA A 34 35.43 -18.07 3.95
C ALA A 34 33.94 -18.41 4.02
N HIS A 35 33.22 -17.80 4.97
CA HIS A 35 31.76 -17.81 4.97
C HIS A 35 31.33 -16.98 3.77
N ALA A 36 31.18 -17.65 2.62
CA ALA A 36 30.43 -17.09 1.51
C ALA A 36 29.02 -16.80 2.06
N GLN A 37 28.71 -15.51 2.23
CA GLN A 37 27.33 -15.09 2.38
C GLN A 37 26.61 -15.57 1.13
N ALA A 38 25.79 -16.62 1.27
CA ALA A 38 24.83 -16.97 0.25
C ALA A 38 24.02 -15.70 -0.01
N GLU A 39 24.08 -15.17 -1.23
CA GLU A 39 23.12 -14.18 -1.68
C GLU A 39 21.75 -14.82 -1.47
N SER A 40 21.02 -14.37 -0.45
CA SER A 40 19.69 -14.85 -0.18
C SER A 40 18.79 -14.31 -1.28
N GLY A 41 18.70 -15.06 -2.38
CA GLY A 41 17.63 -14.90 -3.35
C GLY A 41 16.28 -14.92 -2.62
N PRO A 42 15.24 -14.30 -3.19
CA PRO A 42 13.92 -14.31 -2.57
C PRO A 42 13.53 -15.74 -2.21
N ILE A 43 13.12 -15.95 -0.95
CA ILE A 43 12.70 -17.27 -0.46
C ILE A 43 11.59 -17.76 -1.40
N PRO A 44 11.76 -18.91 -2.11
CA PRO A 44 10.72 -19.41 -3.01
C PRO A 44 9.45 -19.64 -2.19
N ARG A 45 8.40 -18.88 -2.47
CA ARG A 45 7.18 -18.90 -1.64
C ARG A 45 6.30 -20.10 -1.90
N SER A 46 6.35 -20.69 -3.09
CA SER A 46 5.67 -21.94 -3.45
C SER A 46 6.21 -22.46 -4.79
N PRO A 47 6.61 -23.74 -4.91
CA PRO A 47 6.80 -24.38 -6.20
C PRO A 47 5.47 -24.45 -7.00
N GLY A 48 5.51 -24.29 -8.32
CA GLY A 48 4.35 -24.50 -9.21
C GLY A 48 3.65 -23.21 -9.67
N LEU A 49 2.33 -23.27 -9.85
CA LEU A 49 1.46 -22.15 -10.27
C LEU A 49 0.59 -21.67 -9.09
N PRO A 50 1.17 -21.05 -8.03
CA PRO A 50 0.44 -20.73 -6.79
C PRO A 50 -0.76 -19.80 -6.98
N TYR A 51 -0.78 -19.04 -8.08
CA TYR A 51 -1.84 -18.07 -8.40
C TYR A 51 -2.70 -18.48 -9.60
N ALA A 52 -2.67 -19.75 -10.02
CA ALA A 52 -3.59 -20.30 -11.01
C ALA A 52 -5.05 -19.95 -10.66
N PRO A 53 -5.85 -19.46 -11.63
CA PRO A 53 -7.28 -19.23 -11.43
C PRO A 53 -8.00 -20.50 -10.96
N LYS A 54 -9.02 -20.32 -10.11
CA LYS A 54 -9.75 -21.42 -9.48
C LYS A 54 -11.24 -21.35 -9.81
N ASN A 55 -11.92 -22.49 -9.74
CA ASN A 55 -13.38 -22.59 -9.88
C ASN A 55 -14.16 -22.02 -8.67
N LEU A 56 -13.48 -21.70 -7.57
CA LEU A 56 -13.98 -20.87 -6.48
C LEU A 56 -13.43 -19.44 -6.61
N PRO A 57 -14.20 -18.41 -6.22
CA PRO A 57 -13.74 -17.02 -6.29
C PRO A 57 -12.48 -16.76 -5.46
N ASP A 58 -11.52 -16.03 -6.04
CA ASP A 58 -10.37 -15.46 -5.35
C ASP A 58 -10.19 -13.98 -5.72
N ARG A 59 -9.16 -13.32 -5.14
CA ARG A 59 -8.83 -11.90 -5.39
C ARG A 59 -10.05 -10.97 -5.25
N ILE A 60 -10.80 -11.16 -4.16
CA ILE A 60 -12.03 -10.43 -3.89
C ILE A 60 -11.67 -9.07 -3.30
N VAL A 61 -12.01 -8.00 -4.02
CA VAL A 61 -11.69 -6.61 -3.67
C VAL A 61 -12.96 -5.79 -3.65
N LEU A 62 -13.27 -5.21 -2.49
CA LEU A 62 -14.34 -4.25 -2.32
C LEU A 62 -13.85 -2.84 -2.69
N SER A 63 -14.67 -2.05 -3.37
CA SER A 63 -14.42 -0.66 -3.74
C SER A 63 -15.64 0.20 -3.40
N PRO A 64 -15.46 1.47 -3.00
CA PRO A 64 -16.58 2.37 -2.82
C PRO A 64 -17.14 2.84 -4.18
N GLY A 65 -18.44 3.13 -4.23
CA GLY A 65 -19.02 3.94 -5.29
C GLY A 65 -18.63 5.42 -5.14
N ALA A 66 -19.17 6.27 -6.02
CA ALA A 66 -19.02 7.73 -5.86
C ALA A 66 -19.69 8.22 -4.55
N ASP A 67 -20.85 7.63 -4.21
CA ASP A 67 -21.56 7.79 -2.93
C ASP A 67 -21.59 6.45 -2.17
N PRO A 68 -20.59 6.12 -1.35
CA PRO A 68 -20.52 4.89 -0.54
C PRO A 68 -21.63 4.76 0.50
N ALA A 69 -22.47 5.76 0.71
CA ALA A 69 -23.68 5.61 1.53
C ALA A 69 -24.78 4.84 0.77
N ARG A 70 -24.70 4.76 -0.57
CA ARG A 70 -25.72 4.20 -1.45
C ARG A 70 -25.20 3.25 -2.52
N GLU A 71 -23.89 3.23 -2.75
CA GLU A 71 -23.26 2.38 -3.76
C GLU A 71 -21.94 1.81 -3.27
N MET A 72 -21.79 0.49 -3.42
CA MET A 72 -20.54 -0.24 -3.23
C MET A 72 -20.32 -1.14 -4.44
N ALA A 73 -19.08 -1.55 -4.69
CA ALA A 73 -18.78 -2.47 -5.79
C ALA A 73 -17.76 -3.52 -5.36
N VAL A 74 -17.83 -4.70 -5.95
CA VAL A 74 -16.86 -5.77 -5.74
C VAL A 74 -16.28 -6.23 -7.07
N ALA A 75 -14.97 -6.41 -7.10
CA ALA A 75 -14.27 -7.14 -8.13
C ALA A 75 -13.78 -8.48 -7.57
N TYR A 76 -13.81 -9.55 -8.37
CA TYR A 76 -13.27 -10.85 -7.97
C TYR A 76 -12.86 -11.66 -9.20
N ARG A 77 -12.03 -12.69 -9.02
CA ARG A 77 -11.54 -13.55 -10.10
C ARG A 77 -12.03 -14.98 -9.95
N THR A 78 -12.28 -15.64 -11.07
CA THR A 78 -12.49 -17.09 -11.19
C THR A 78 -11.72 -17.63 -12.40
N ASP A 79 -11.70 -18.95 -12.55
CA ASP A 79 -11.38 -19.59 -13.83
C ASP A 79 -12.45 -19.32 -14.90
N THR A 80 -12.30 -19.89 -16.09
CA THR A 80 -13.23 -19.64 -17.20
C THR A 80 -14.55 -20.40 -17.10
N ALA A 81 -14.75 -21.27 -16.10
CA ALA A 81 -15.97 -22.06 -15.96
C ALA A 81 -17.16 -21.25 -15.44
N GLN A 82 -16.91 -20.19 -14.66
CA GLN A 82 -17.94 -19.26 -14.20
C GLN A 82 -18.11 -18.12 -15.21
N ALA A 83 -18.94 -18.30 -16.23
CA ALA A 83 -19.13 -17.26 -17.26
C ALA A 83 -19.90 -16.03 -16.76
N GLU A 84 -20.78 -16.19 -15.78
CA GLU A 84 -21.65 -15.12 -15.28
C GLU A 84 -21.08 -14.44 -14.02
N SER A 85 -21.12 -13.12 -13.96
CA SER A 85 -20.84 -12.38 -12.73
C SER A 85 -22.07 -12.36 -11.84
N GLN A 86 -22.00 -13.01 -10.68
CA GLN A 86 -23.11 -13.13 -9.75
C GLN A 86 -22.63 -12.94 -8.30
N ALA A 87 -23.40 -12.18 -7.53
CA ALA A 87 -23.26 -12.02 -6.10
C ALA A 87 -24.62 -12.14 -5.42
N GLN A 88 -24.61 -12.53 -4.15
CA GLN A 88 -25.74 -12.36 -3.27
C GLN A 88 -25.44 -11.21 -2.30
N LEU A 89 -26.45 -10.40 -2.01
CA LEU A 89 -26.38 -9.29 -1.08
C LEU A 89 -27.59 -9.34 -0.14
N ALA A 90 -27.37 -9.19 1.15
CA ALA A 90 -28.43 -9.07 2.16
C ALA A 90 -28.07 -7.97 3.16
N VAL A 91 -29.07 -7.33 3.77
CA VAL A 91 -28.85 -6.62 5.03
C VAL A 91 -28.41 -7.65 6.06
N SER A 92 -27.34 -7.36 6.79
CA SER A 92 -26.79 -8.30 7.77
C SER A 92 -27.78 -8.57 8.90
N VAL A 93 -27.83 -9.82 9.36
CA VAL A 93 -28.68 -10.28 10.47
C VAL A 93 -27.85 -11.10 11.44
N ASP A 94 -28.28 -11.20 12.70
CA ASP A 94 -27.52 -11.88 13.76
C ASP A 94 -27.53 -13.41 13.64
N GLY A 95 -28.60 -13.98 13.08
CA GLY A 95 -28.75 -15.42 12.89
C GLY A 95 -28.18 -15.92 11.55
N PRO A 96 -27.92 -17.24 11.40
CA PRO A 96 -27.38 -17.83 10.17
C PRO A 96 -28.47 -17.99 9.08
N THR A 97 -29.16 -16.90 8.73
CA THR A 97 -30.33 -16.88 7.83
C THR A 97 -30.19 -15.82 6.73
N LEU A 98 -28.96 -15.40 6.41
CA LEU A 98 -28.66 -14.38 5.40
C LEU A 98 -29.29 -14.70 4.04
N GLU A 99 -29.33 -15.98 3.67
CA GLU A 99 -29.92 -16.48 2.43
C GLU A 99 -31.41 -16.15 2.27
N GLU A 100 -32.19 -16.07 3.36
CA GLU A 100 -33.64 -15.90 3.29
C GLU A 100 -34.06 -14.55 2.68
N LYS A 101 -33.21 -13.52 2.84
CA LYS A 101 -33.43 -12.17 2.33
C LYS A 101 -32.36 -11.71 1.34
N ALA A 102 -31.49 -12.62 0.92
CA ALA A 102 -30.44 -12.31 -0.04
C ALA A 102 -31.05 -12.07 -1.43
N VAL A 103 -30.65 -10.95 -2.05
CA VAL A 103 -30.96 -10.66 -3.46
C VAL A 103 -29.80 -11.06 -4.35
N LEU A 104 -30.11 -11.62 -5.53
CA LEU A 104 -29.11 -11.88 -6.56
C LEU A 104 -28.79 -10.57 -7.29
N VAL A 105 -27.51 -10.25 -7.40
CA VAL A 105 -27.00 -9.09 -8.13
C VAL A 105 -26.05 -9.60 -9.20
N THR A 106 -26.24 -9.15 -10.44
CA THR A 106 -25.39 -9.52 -11.57
C THR A 106 -24.45 -8.40 -11.97
N GLY A 107 -23.45 -8.71 -12.79
CA GLY A 107 -22.47 -7.72 -13.22
C GLY A 107 -21.83 -8.07 -14.55
N LYS A 108 -20.60 -7.58 -14.75
CA LYS A 108 -19.82 -7.76 -15.97
C LYS A 108 -18.64 -8.67 -15.70
N ALA A 109 -18.21 -9.42 -16.72
CA ALA A 109 -17.00 -10.23 -16.68
C ALA A 109 -16.01 -9.72 -17.74
N MET A 110 -14.72 -9.81 -17.44
CA MET A 110 -13.61 -9.44 -18.29
C MET A 110 -12.64 -10.61 -18.36
N PRO A 111 -12.41 -11.19 -19.56
CA PRO A 111 -11.38 -12.19 -19.72
C PRO A 111 -9.99 -11.54 -19.63
N VAL A 112 -9.12 -12.16 -18.85
CA VAL A 112 -7.71 -11.79 -18.77
C VAL A 112 -6.88 -13.04 -18.97
N ALA A 113 -5.99 -13.00 -19.96
CA ALA A 113 -4.99 -14.04 -20.16
C ALA A 113 -3.78 -13.71 -19.27
N SER A 114 -3.45 -14.62 -18.36
CA SER A 114 -2.29 -14.49 -17.48
C SER A 114 -1.26 -15.59 -17.70
N SER A 115 -0.04 -15.37 -17.21
CA SER A 115 1.02 -16.38 -17.10
C SER A 115 0.62 -17.58 -16.23
N TYR A 116 -0.40 -17.42 -15.37
CA TYR A 116 -0.98 -18.49 -14.54
C TYR A 116 -2.20 -19.17 -15.17
N GLY A 117 -2.59 -18.78 -16.39
CA GLY A 117 -3.73 -19.34 -17.13
C GLY A 117 -4.83 -18.31 -17.41
N PRO A 118 -5.82 -18.68 -18.24
CA PRO A 118 -6.95 -17.82 -18.53
C PRO A 118 -7.86 -17.65 -17.31
N ALA A 119 -8.27 -16.42 -17.04
CA ALA A 119 -9.15 -16.07 -15.93
C ALA A 119 -10.33 -15.21 -16.39
N LEU A 120 -11.41 -15.24 -15.61
CA LEU A 120 -12.48 -14.24 -15.69
C LEU A 120 -12.43 -13.36 -14.45
N TYR A 121 -12.33 -12.05 -14.66
CA TYR A 121 -12.50 -11.04 -13.63
C TYR A 121 -13.92 -10.49 -13.70
N HIS A 122 -14.62 -10.55 -12.57
CA HIS A 122 -16.01 -10.16 -12.42
C HIS A 122 -16.09 -8.83 -11.68
N GLN A 123 -17.02 -7.97 -12.08
CA GLN A 123 -17.33 -6.73 -11.39
C GLN A 123 -18.83 -6.59 -11.20
N ILE A 124 -19.24 -6.33 -9.97
CA ILE A 124 -20.64 -6.20 -9.57
C ILE A 124 -20.79 -4.92 -8.75
N ARG A 125 -21.85 -4.14 -9.04
CA ARG A 125 -22.20 -2.93 -8.29
C ARG A 125 -23.46 -3.19 -7.47
N PHE A 126 -23.36 -2.92 -6.18
CA PHE A 126 -24.48 -2.88 -5.24
C PHE A 126 -24.98 -1.44 -5.17
N THR A 127 -26.18 -1.17 -5.69
CA THR A 127 -26.76 0.19 -5.75
C THR A 127 -28.04 0.26 -4.92
N GLY A 128 -28.49 1.47 -4.61
CA GLY A 128 -29.72 1.68 -3.82
C GLY A 128 -29.57 1.24 -2.37
N LEU A 129 -28.34 1.20 -1.84
CA LEU A 129 -28.08 0.80 -0.47
C LEU A 129 -28.61 1.85 0.51
N ALA A 130 -29.09 1.38 1.66
CA ALA A 130 -29.36 2.24 2.80
C ALA A 130 -28.03 2.74 3.42
N PRO A 131 -27.92 4.05 3.74
CA PRO A 131 -26.78 4.59 4.49
C PRO A 131 -26.61 3.96 5.87
N ASP A 132 -25.38 3.98 6.40
CA ASP A 132 -25.01 3.48 7.74
C ASP A 132 -25.59 2.09 8.08
N THR A 133 -25.57 1.18 7.10
CA THR A 133 -26.18 -0.14 7.20
C THR A 133 -25.12 -1.21 6.95
N VAL A 134 -25.13 -2.26 7.76
CA VAL A 134 -24.26 -3.42 7.55
C VAL A 134 -24.93 -4.34 6.54
N TYR A 135 -24.21 -4.63 5.46
CA TYR A 135 -24.59 -5.62 4.46
C TYR A 135 -23.65 -6.81 4.55
N ALA A 136 -24.18 -7.99 4.25
CA ALA A 136 -23.39 -9.17 3.94
C ALA A 136 -23.49 -9.48 2.45
N TYR A 137 -22.39 -9.89 1.84
CA TYR A 137 -22.36 -10.31 0.45
C TYR A 137 -21.49 -11.56 0.25
N ARG A 138 -21.74 -12.30 -0.81
CA ARG A 138 -20.87 -13.39 -1.29
C ARG A 138 -20.89 -13.46 -2.80
N VAL A 139 -19.82 -13.95 -3.41
CA VAL A 139 -19.64 -13.99 -4.86
C VAL A 139 -19.63 -15.43 -5.37
N LYS A 140 -20.06 -15.63 -6.62
CA LYS A 140 -20.25 -16.95 -7.23
C LYS A 140 -19.02 -17.38 -8.05
N GLY A 141 -18.62 -18.64 -7.88
CA GLY A 141 -17.78 -19.39 -8.80
C GLY A 141 -18.48 -20.67 -9.27
N ALA A 142 -17.87 -21.38 -10.22
CA ALA A 142 -18.44 -22.59 -10.81
C ALA A 142 -18.59 -23.72 -9.77
N ALA A 143 -17.68 -23.79 -8.79
CA ALA A 143 -17.71 -24.79 -7.72
C ALA A 143 -18.53 -24.39 -6.48
N GLY A 144 -19.10 -23.18 -6.43
CA GLY A 144 -19.83 -22.74 -5.25
C GLY A 144 -19.85 -21.23 -5.03
N TRP A 145 -20.20 -20.83 -3.82
CA TRP A 145 -20.12 -19.44 -3.39
C TRP A 145 -18.88 -19.24 -2.53
N SER A 146 -18.34 -18.02 -2.49
CA SER A 146 -17.45 -17.62 -1.40
C SER A 146 -18.16 -17.70 -0.04
N GLU A 147 -17.39 -17.55 1.04
CA GLU A 147 -17.98 -17.20 2.33
C GLU A 147 -18.75 -15.86 2.25
N TRP A 148 -19.54 -15.58 3.29
CA TRP A 148 -20.17 -14.29 3.49
C TRP A 148 -19.14 -13.27 4.02
N TYR A 149 -18.90 -12.22 3.24
CA TYR A 149 -18.18 -11.02 3.66
C TYR A 149 -19.16 -9.96 4.15
N GLN A 150 -18.72 -9.06 5.02
CA GLN A 150 -19.55 -7.96 5.52
C GLN A 150 -18.88 -6.61 5.30
N PHE A 151 -19.68 -5.60 4.97
CA PHE A 151 -19.26 -4.21 4.95
C PHE A 151 -20.36 -3.31 5.52
N ARG A 152 -19.99 -2.10 5.94
CA ARG A 152 -20.93 -1.06 6.35
C ARG A 152 -20.89 0.07 5.32
N THR A 153 -22.05 0.48 4.82
CA THR A 153 -22.15 1.69 3.99
C THR A 153 -21.80 2.94 4.78
N ALA A 154 -21.27 3.96 4.11
CA ALA A 154 -21.07 5.25 4.76
C ALA A 154 -22.39 5.81 5.31
N ALA A 155 -22.31 6.60 6.38
CA ALA A 155 -23.41 7.48 6.73
C ALA A 155 -23.60 8.57 5.65
N ALA A 156 -24.85 9.00 5.44
CA ALA A 156 -25.16 10.10 4.53
C ALA A 156 -24.65 11.45 5.06
N GLU A 157 -24.50 11.57 6.38
CA GLU A 157 -24.01 12.75 7.07
C GLU A 157 -22.55 12.57 7.50
N ALA A 158 -21.88 13.68 7.82
CA ALA A 158 -20.55 13.63 8.40
C ALA A 158 -20.58 12.94 9.78
N LYS A 159 -19.93 11.77 9.87
CA LYS A 159 -19.73 11.00 11.10
C LYS A 159 -18.27 10.59 11.23
N PRO A 160 -17.79 10.32 12.47
CA PRO A 160 -16.44 9.82 12.66
C PRO A 160 -16.18 8.51 11.90
N PHE A 161 -15.00 8.37 11.33
CA PHE A 161 -14.50 7.12 10.77
C PHE A 161 -12.97 7.12 10.73
N ARG A 162 -12.40 5.95 10.48
CA ARG A 162 -10.97 5.74 10.31
C ARG A 162 -10.68 5.28 8.89
N PHE A 163 -9.62 5.79 8.28
CA PHE A 163 -9.03 5.18 7.09
C PHE A 163 -7.55 4.85 7.29
N LEU A 164 -7.11 3.81 6.59
CA LEU A 164 -5.72 3.40 6.50
C LEU A 164 -5.11 4.00 5.24
N TYR A 165 -3.92 4.59 5.37
CA TYR A 165 -3.14 5.09 4.24
C TYR A 165 -1.86 4.26 4.08
N LEU A 166 -1.64 3.79 2.86
CA LEU A 166 -0.47 3.01 2.43
C LEU A 166 0.12 3.64 1.16
N GLY A 167 1.45 3.65 1.05
CA GLY A 167 2.16 4.06 -0.16
C GLY A 167 3.13 2.97 -0.59
N ASP A 168 3.36 2.81 -1.90
CA ASP A 168 4.43 1.98 -2.49
C ASP A 168 4.59 0.62 -1.82
N ILE A 169 3.58 -0.25 -1.99
CA ILE A 169 3.64 -1.65 -1.51
C ILE A 169 4.68 -2.44 -2.31
N GLN A 170 4.80 -2.12 -3.59
CA GLN A 170 5.73 -2.60 -4.60
C GLN A 170 6.94 -3.44 -4.12
N ASN A 171 7.17 -4.58 -4.79
CA ASN A 171 8.26 -5.53 -4.56
C ASN A 171 8.24 -6.20 -3.18
N GLY A 172 8.55 -7.50 -3.13
CA GLY A 172 8.65 -8.22 -1.87
C GLY A 172 7.38 -8.12 -1.03
N ILE A 173 6.21 -8.12 -1.69
CA ILE A 173 4.91 -7.81 -1.09
C ILE A 173 4.61 -8.78 0.04
N LEU A 174 4.72 -10.10 -0.21
CA LEU A 174 4.56 -11.08 0.86
C LEU A 174 5.79 -11.17 1.79
N THR A 175 6.95 -10.61 1.41
CA THR A 175 8.17 -10.64 2.22
C THR A 175 8.12 -9.62 3.35
N TYR A 176 7.64 -8.42 3.03
CA TYR A 176 7.79 -7.24 3.85
C TYR A 176 6.47 -6.51 3.99
N ALA A 177 5.85 -6.05 2.91
CA ALA A 177 4.62 -5.23 3.00
C ALA A 177 3.46 -5.94 3.72
N SER A 178 3.32 -7.26 3.56
CA SER A 178 2.21 -8.03 4.16
C SER A 178 2.18 -7.95 5.69
N ARG A 179 3.33 -7.94 6.37
CA ARG A 179 3.37 -7.77 7.85
C ARG A 179 2.99 -6.34 8.26
N VAL A 180 3.29 -5.34 7.43
CA VAL A 180 2.93 -3.94 7.70
C VAL A 180 1.41 -3.76 7.59
N ILE A 181 0.83 -4.26 6.49
CA ILE A 181 -0.62 -4.23 6.24
C ILE A 181 -1.36 -4.96 7.37
N ARG A 182 -0.92 -6.17 7.72
CA ARG A 182 -1.54 -6.95 8.81
C ARG A 182 -1.36 -6.29 10.17
N GLN A 183 -0.21 -5.68 10.45
CA GLN A 183 -0.01 -4.92 11.68
C GLN A 183 -0.97 -3.74 11.77
N ALA A 184 -1.23 -3.04 10.67
CA ALA A 184 -2.18 -1.93 10.64
C ALA A 184 -3.60 -2.37 11.02
N PHE A 185 -4.11 -3.44 10.40
CA PHE A 185 -5.42 -4.00 10.74
C PHE A 185 -5.48 -4.62 12.13
N HIS A 186 -4.43 -5.31 12.56
CA HIS A 186 -4.39 -5.98 13.85
C HIS A 186 -4.38 -4.98 15.02
N ALA A 187 -3.59 -3.92 14.91
CA ALA A 187 -3.46 -2.92 15.97
C ALA A 187 -4.60 -1.89 15.98
N ASN A 188 -5.36 -1.76 14.89
CA ASN A 188 -6.35 -0.70 14.71
C ASN A 188 -7.69 -1.27 14.24
N GLY A 189 -8.68 -1.27 15.13
CA GLY A 189 -10.06 -1.60 14.77
C GLY A 189 -10.75 -0.50 13.96
N ASP A 190 -11.90 -0.87 13.37
CA ASP A 190 -12.83 0.02 12.67
C ASP A 190 -12.28 0.82 11.47
N ILE A 191 -11.26 0.30 10.79
CA ILE A 191 -10.82 0.86 9.51
C ILE A 191 -11.95 0.72 8.49
N ARG A 192 -12.44 1.85 7.95
CA ARG A 192 -13.58 1.93 7.03
C ARG A 192 -13.21 2.11 5.57
N LEU A 193 -11.97 2.52 5.29
CA LEU A 193 -11.40 2.64 3.95
C LEU A 193 -9.90 2.34 4.00
N VAL A 194 -9.34 1.82 2.92
CA VAL A 194 -7.89 1.78 2.68
C VAL A 194 -7.57 2.61 1.46
N VAL A 195 -6.67 3.57 1.61
CA VAL A 195 -6.23 4.49 0.56
C VAL A 195 -4.80 4.10 0.17
N HIS A 196 -4.57 3.89 -1.13
CA HIS A 196 -3.25 3.48 -1.65
C HIS A 196 -2.67 4.52 -2.61
N ALA A 197 -1.49 5.06 -2.33
CA ALA A 197 -0.84 6.07 -3.16
C ALA A 197 -0.02 5.52 -4.35
N GLY A 198 -0.52 4.47 -5.01
CA GLY A 198 0.08 3.91 -6.23
C GLY A 198 1.29 3.01 -6.02
N ASP A 199 1.76 2.40 -7.11
CA ASP A 199 2.76 1.34 -7.16
C ASP A 199 2.38 0.19 -6.21
N LEU A 200 1.21 -0.42 -6.47
CA LEU A 200 0.70 -1.57 -5.73
C LEU A 200 1.49 -2.84 -6.06
N VAL A 201 1.87 -2.94 -7.33
CA VAL A 201 2.73 -3.97 -7.91
C VAL A 201 3.90 -3.29 -8.62
N ALA A 202 4.90 -4.06 -9.02
CA ALA A 202 6.14 -3.65 -9.67
C ALA A 202 6.13 -3.83 -11.20
N GLN A 203 4.97 -3.80 -11.85
CA GLN A 203 4.89 -3.99 -13.31
C GLN A 203 5.74 -2.93 -14.03
N ARG A 204 6.66 -3.35 -14.91
CA ARG A 204 7.56 -2.43 -15.63
C ARG A 204 7.96 -2.89 -17.03
N ASP A 205 7.71 -4.15 -17.37
CA ASP A 205 8.10 -4.79 -18.64
C ASP A 205 6.91 -5.54 -19.26
N ASP A 206 7.19 -6.29 -20.34
CA ASP A 206 6.22 -7.09 -21.09
C ASP A 206 5.69 -8.32 -20.32
N LEU A 207 6.24 -8.60 -19.14
CA LEU A 207 5.69 -9.59 -18.23
C LEU A 207 4.40 -9.06 -17.60
N ASP A 208 3.47 -9.96 -17.39
CA ASP A 208 2.13 -9.62 -16.96
C ASP A 208 2.04 -9.34 -15.43
N HIS A 209 3.06 -9.74 -14.65
CA HIS A 209 3.18 -9.57 -13.18
C HIS A 209 1.92 -9.98 -12.42
N ASP A 210 1.21 -11.00 -12.91
CA ASP A 210 0.02 -11.54 -12.24
C ASP A 210 0.35 -12.17 -10.88
N ASP A 211 1.61 -12.58 -10.68
CA ASP A 211 2.13 -13.07 -9.41
C ASP A 211 2.10 -12.00 -8.32
N GLU A 212 2.56 -10.79 -8.62
CA GLU A 212 2.55 -9.69 -7.65
C GLU A 212 1.14 -9.20 -7.35
N TRP A 213 0.24 -9.21 -8.34
CA TRP A 213 -1.19 -9.01 -8.09
C TRP A 213 -1.78 -10.10 -7.18
N GLY A 214 -1.30 -11.34 -7.32
CA GLY A 214 -1.61 -12.45 -6.41
C GLY A 214 -1.07 -12.19 -5.00
N GLU A 215 0.18 -11.76 -4.89
CA GLU A 215 0.83 -11.39 -3.62
C GLU A 215 0.08 -10.24 -2.92
N TRP A 216 -0.31 -9.19 -3.66
CA TRP A 216 -1.03 -8.04 -3.14
C TRP A 216 -2.40 -8.43 -2.57
N ASN A 217 -3.15 -9.24 -3.33
CA ASN A 217 -4.42 -9.78 -2.86
C ASN A 217 -4.25 -10.69 -1.63
N GLN A 218 -3.19 -11.51 -1.57
CA GLN A 218 -2.90 -12.35 -0.41
C GLN A 218 -2.41 -11.55 0.81
N ALA A 219 -1.72 -10.43 0.58
CA ALA A 219 -1.24 -9.55 1.64
C ALA A 219 -2.42 -8.89 2.38
N GLY A 220 -3.39 -8.36 1.62
CA GLY A 220 -4.64 -7.82 2.16
C GLY A 220 -5.60 -8.89 2.67
N SER A 221 -5.69 -10.01 1.96
CA SER A 221 -6.59 -11.14 2.24
C SER A 221 -8.04 -10.67 2.45
N TYR A 222 -8.78 -11.27 3.37
CA TYR A 222 -10.18 -10.93 3.65
C TYR A 222 -10.39 -9.45 3.99
N ASN A 223 -9.36 -8.73 4.47
CA ASN A 223 -9.48 -7.29 4.74
C ASN A 223 -9.86 -6.51 3.48
N TYR A 224 -9.37 -6.91 2.31
CA TYR A 224 -9.70 -6.23 1.05
C TYR A 224 -11.11 -6.59 0.55
N ALA A 225 -11.69 -7.69 1.02
CA ALA A 225 -13.07 -8.07 0.74
C ALA A 225 -14.08 -7.37 1.68
N ILE A 226 -13.67 -6.94 2.88
CA ILE A 226 -14.58 -6.32 3.88
C ILE A 226 -14.37 -4.81 4.05
N VAL A 227 -13.18 -4.29 3.73
CA VAL A 227 -12.87 -2.86 3.76
C VAL A 227 -12.69 -2.37 2.32
N PRO A 228 -13.37 -1.30 1.90
CA PRO A 228 -13.25 -0.77 0.55
C PRO A 228 -11.87 -0.16 0.28
N GLN A 229 -11.33 -0.46 -0.89
CA GLN A 229 -10.04 0.02 -1.38
C GLN A 229 -10.23 1.26 -2.27
N VAL A 230 -9.45 2.32 -2.03
CA VAL A 230 -9.36 3.56 -2.82
C VAL A 230 -7.93 3.69 -3.36
N PRO A 231 -7.61 3.03 -4.48
CA PRO A 231 -6.27 3.05 -5.05
C PRO A 231 -6.08 4.20 -6.05
N ALA A 232 -4.90 4.83 -6.02
CA ALA A 232 -4.33 5.58 -7.13
C ALA A 232 -3.40 4.70 -7.96
N THR A 233 -3.22 5.03 -9.24
CA THR A 233 -2.15 4.45 -10.06
C THR A 233 -0.83 5.14 -9.76
N GLY A 234 0.25 4.37 -9.79
CA GLY A 234 1.61 4.83 -9.94
C GLY A 234 2.19 4.46 -11.29
N ASN A 235 3.49 4.72 -11.48
CA ASN A 235 4.17 4.39 -12.73
C ASN A 235 4.27 2.89 -12.97
N HIS A 236 4.23 2.08 -11.92
CA HIS A 236 4.26 0.63 -12.02
C HIS A 236 2.89 -0.01 -12.27
N GLU A 237 1.82 0.77 -12.41
CA GLU A 237 0.58 0.27 -13.00
C GLU A 237 0.55 0.41 -14.52
N TYR A 238 1.61 0.96 -15.11
CA TYR A 238 1.78 1.18 -16.54
C TYR A 238 2.93 0.32 -17.09
N VAL A 239 2.74 -0.15 -18.33
CA VAL A 239 3.81 -0.79 -19.12
C VAL A 239 4.38 0.21 -20.11
N ASP A 240 5.70 0.19 -20.28
CA ASP A 240 6.37 0.99 -21.29
C ASP A 240 6.11 0.39 -22.69
N VAL A 241 5.92 1.26 -23.69
CA VAL A 241 5.59 0.90 -25.07
C VAL A 241 6.48 1.68 -26.01
N LEU A 242 7.21 0.98 -26.87
CA LEU A 242 7.99 1.61 -27.94
C LEU A 242 7.07 1.95 -29.11
N LYS A 243 7.05 3.22 -29.51
CA LYS A 243 6.34 3.69 -30.70
C LYS A 243 7.16 3.43 -31.97
N ALA A 244 6.48 3.48 -33.11
CA ALA A 244 7.08 3.30 -34.42
C ALA A 244 8.18 4.34 -34.77
N ASP A 245 8.13 5.53 -34.14
CA ASP A 245 9.14 6.58 -34.30
C ASP A 245 10.36 6.42 -33.37
N GLY A 246 10.40 5.34 -32.59
CA GLY A 246 11.47 5.06 -31.62
C GLY A 246 11.30 5.78 -30.28
N SER A 247 10.25 6.57 -30.08
CA SER A 247 9.93 7.16 -28.77
C SER A 247 9.23 6.17 -27.85
N GLU A 248 9.41 6.32 -26.54
CA GLU A 248 8.68 5.55 -25.54
C GLU A 248 7.36 6.23 -25.17
N SER A 249 6.38 5.44 -24.76
CA SER A 249 5.12 5.86 -24.14
C SER A 249 4.68 4.81 -23.15
N ARG A 250 3.49 5.00 -22.58
CA ARG A 250 2.95 4.12 -21.56
C ARG A 250 1.54 3.68 -21.88
N LYS A 251 1.22 2.48 -21.44
CA LYS A 251 -0.13 1.93 -21.49
C LYS A 251 -0.49 1.39 -20.12
N LEU A 252 -1.71 1.68 -19.66
CA LEU A 252 -2.22 1.14 -18.40
C LEU A 252 -2.23 -0.39 -18.46
N GLY A 253 -1.69 -1.04 -17.43
CA GLY A 253 -1.63 -2.48 -17.30
C GLY A 253 -3.02 -3.12 -17.33
N PRO A 254 -3.18 -4.32 -17.94
CA PRO A 254 -4.49 -4.94 -18.14
C PRO A 254 -5.17 -5.36 -16.83
N TYR A 255 -4.41 -5.56 -15.76
CA TYR A 255 -4.94 -5.96 -14.46
C TYR A 255 -5.59 -4.81 -13.70
N TRP A 256 -5.16 -3.56 -13.89
CA TRP A 256 -5.76 -2.43 -13.18
C TRP A 256 -7.30 -2.36 -13.33
N PRO A 257 -7.86 -2.29 -14.55
CA PRO A 257 -9.31 -2.27 -14.72
C PRO A 257 -9.98 -3.59 -14.37
N ALA A 258 -9.23 -4.68 -14.15
CA ALA A 258 -9.76 -5.99 -13.77
C ALA A 258 -9.89 -6.15 -12.24
N GLN A 259 -8.92 -5.60 -11.50
CA GLN A 259 -8.81 -5.73 -10.04
C GLN A 259 -9.78 -4.85 -9.27
N PHE A 260 -10.28 -3.78 -9.89
CA PHE A 260 -11.09 -2.78 -9.20
C PHE A 260 -12.34 -2.39 -9.97
N ALA A 261 -13.45 -2.27 -9.25
CA ALA A 261 -14.72 -1.74 -9.77
C ALA A 261 -14.90 -0.26 -9.37
N LEU A 262 -13.96 0.60 -9.78
CA LEU A 262 -13.87 2.01 -9.36
C LEU A 262 -15.00 2.88 -9.93
N PRO A 263 -15.32 4.04 -9.32
CA PRO A 263 -16.24 5.01 -9.90
C PRO A 263 -15.77 5.53 -11.27
N SER A 264 -16.71 5.87 -12.16
CA SER A 264 -16.41 6.39 -13.51
C SER A 264 -16.71 7.89 -13.64
N ASN A 265 -16.40 8.66 -12.59
CA ASN A 265 -16.66 10.11 -12.47
C ASN A 265 -15.37 10.97 -12.63
N GLY A 266 -14.30 10.36 -13.14
CA GLY A 266 -12.99 10.98 -13.37
C GLY A 266 -12.89 11.97 -14.52
N ALA A 267 -11.66 12.42 -14.75
CA ALA A 267 -11.27 13.25 -15.89
C ALA A 267 -11.25 12.42 -17.19
N ASP A 268 -11.80 12.95 -18.27
CA ASP A 268 -11.60 12.36 -19.61
C ASP A 268 -10.21 12.73 -20.16
N PRO A 269 -9.47 11.82 -20.81
CA PRO A 269 -9.85 10.45 -21.16
C PRO A 269 -9.45 9.37 -20.12
N VAL A 270 -9.03 9.75 -18.91
CA VAL A 270 -8.43 8.87 -17.88
C VAL A 270 -9.40 8.51 -16.73
N LYS A 271 -10.68 8.28 -17.05
CA LYS A 271 -11.71 7.88 -16.07
C LYS A 271 -11.48 6.52 -15.42
N ALA A 272 -10.57 5.70 -15.96
CA ALA A 272 -10.22 4.40 -15.38
C ALA A 272 -9.27 4.52 -14.17
N THR A 273 -8.61 5.66 -14.01
CA THR A 273 -7.55 5.88 -13.01
C THR A 273 -7.77 7.16 -12.19
N THR A 274 -8.65 8.05 -12.65
CA THR A 274 -9.08 9.25 -11.92
C THR A 274 -10.55 9.11 -11.53
N TYR A 275 -10.89 9.52 -10.31
CA TYR A 275 -12.26 9.48 -9.78
C TYR A 275 -12.34 10.21 -8.43
N TYR A 276 -13.54 10.43 -7.93
CA TYR A 276 -13.75 10.82 -6.54
C TYR A 276 -14.78 9.93 -5.84
N THR A 277 -14.66 9.83 -4.52
CA THR A 277 -15.66 9.22 -3.63
C THR A 277 -15.88 10.11 -2.41
N ASP A 278 -17.14 10.31 -2.03
CA ASP A 278 -17.53 11.14 -0.88
C ASP A 278 -17.91 10.25 0.30
N TYR A 279 -17.01 10.11 1.27
CA TYR A 279 -17.22 9.26 2.45
C TYR A 279 -17.38 10.12 3.71
N GLN A 280 -18.57 10.13 4.30
CA GLN A 280 -18.89 10.77 5.59
C GLN A 280 -18.31 12.18 5.77
N GLY A 281 -18.51 13.06 4.78
CA GLY A 281 -18.05 14.44 4.84
C GLY A 281 -16.59 14.65 4.44
N VAL A 282 -15.93 13.64 3.83
CA VAL A 282 -14.64 13.76 3.17
C VAL A 282 -14.80 13.46 1.69
N ARG A 283 -14.27 14.33 0.83
CA ARG A 283 -14.10 14.04 -0.59
C ARG A 283 -12.69 13.52 -0.81
N PHE A 284 -12.57 12.26 -1.21
CA PHE A 284 -11.32 11.67 -1.69
C PHE A 284 -11.26 11.82 -3.21
N ILE A 285 -10.22 12.48 -3.72
CA ILE A 285 -9.99 12.70 -5.15
C ILE A 285 -8.73 11.95 -5.55
N VAL A 286 -8.86 11.04 -6.50
CA VAL A 286 -7.76 10.26 -7.04
C VAL A 286 -7.36 10.84 -8.39
N LEU A 287 -6.07 11.17 -8.53
CA LEU A 287 -5.45 11.64 -9.78
C LEU A 287 -4.43 10.62 -10.28
N ASP A 288 -4.09 10.72 -11.57
CA ASP A 288 -3.13 9.85 -12.23
C ASP A 288 -1.92 10.66 -12.72
N GLY A 289 -0.88 10.72 -11.88
CA GLY A 289 0.33 11.47 -12.18
C GLY A 289 1.12 10.91 -13.36
N THR A 290 1.10 9.60 -13.58
CA THR A 290 1.76 8.97 -14.73
C THR A 290 1.08 9.36 -16.03
N ALA A 291 -0.23 9.23 -16.13
CA ALA A 291 -0.93 9.69 -17.33
C ALA A 291 -0.86 11.21 -17.51
N ALA A 292 -0.80 11.97 -16.43
CA ALA A 292 -0.69 13.43 -16.49
C ALA A 292 0.63 13.85 -17.15
N ILE A 293 1.75 13.28 -16.69
CA ILE A 293 3.10 13.59 -17.16
C ILE A 293 3.33 12.97 -18.55
N ASP A 294 3.04 11.69 -18.73
CA ASP A 294 3.54 10.92 -19.87
C ASP A 294 2.54 10.80 -21.04
N LEU A 295 1.23 11.02 -20.79
CA LEU A 295 0.17 10.78 -21.78
C LEU A 295 -0.59 12.06 -22.18
N GLY A 296 -0.06 13.23 -21.86
CA GLY A 296 -0.62 14.52 -22.26
C GLY A 296 -1.95 14.87 -21.60
N THR A 297 -2.27 14.26 -20.46
CA THR A 297 -3.57 14.45 -19.78
C THR A 297 -3.53 15.48 -18.65
N MET A 298 -2.36 16.10 -18.38
CA MET A 298 -2.18 17.08 -17.30
C MET A 298 -3.25 18.17 -17.27
N LYS A 299 -3.53 18.81 -18.41
CA LYS A 299 -4.53 19.89 -18.49
C LYS A 299 -5.93 19.39 -18.15
N ALA A 300 -6.35 18.27 -18.74
CA ALA A 300 -7.67 17.71 -18.53
C ALA A 300 -7.89 17.31 -17.07
N GLN A 301 -6.89 16.68 -16.44
CA GLN A 301 -6.93 16.34 -15.02
C GLN A 301 -6.94 17.59 -14.13
N THR A 302 -6.18 18.64 -14.48
CA THR A 302 -6.14 19.90 -13.71
C THR A 302 -7.48 20.65 -13.76
N ASP A 303 -8.09 20.75 -14.94
CA ASP A 303 -9.40 21.39 -15.11
C ASP A 303 -10.49 20.61 -14.35
N TRP A 304 -10.46 19.27 -14.46
CA TRP A 304 -11.37 18.39 -13.72
C TRP A 304 -11.17 18.49 -12.21
N LEU A 305 -9.93 18.55 -11.73
CA LEU A 305 -9.59 18.71 -10.31
C LEU A 305 -10.15 20.03 -9.77
N ASP A 306 -9.94 21.16 -10.46
CA ASP A 306 -10.44 22.46 -10.02
C ASP A 306 -11.97 22.47 -9.94
N ALA A 307 -12.66 21.87 -10.92
CA ALA A 307 -14.12 21.75 -10.94
C ALA A 307 -14.65 20.78 -9.85
N THR A 308 -13.97 19.66 -9.64
CA THR A 308 -14.33 18.66 -8.64
C THR A 308 -14.18 19.23 -7.23
N LEU A 309 -13.11 19.97 -6.96
CA LEU A 309 -12.95 20.68 -5.69
C LEU A 309 -13.93 21.86 -5.55
N ALA A 310 -14.22 22.59 -6.63
CA ALA A 310 -15.20 23.69 -6.60
C ALA A 310 -16.60 23.23 -6.20
N SER A 311 -17.00 22.03 -6.62
CA SER A 311 -18.32 21.45 -6.33
C SER A 311 -18.37 20.70 -5.00
N SER A 312 -17.24 20.55 -4.30
CA SER A 312 -17.16 19.79 -3.05
C SER A 312 -17.94 20.49 -1.94
N LYS A 313 -18.83 19.73 -1.30
CA LYS A 313 -19.53 20.14 -0.07
C LYS A 313 -18.94 19.46 1.18
N ALA A 314 -17.85 18.71 1.00
CA ALA A 314 -17.21 17.98 2.08
C ALA A 314 -16.59 18.94 3.11
N ASN A 315 -16.53 18.49 4.37
CA ASN A 315 -15.77 19.17 5.41
C ASN A 315 -14.28 19.12 5.13
N TRP A 316 -13.82 18.01 4.54
CA TRP A 316 -12.42 17.76 4.24
C TRP A 316 -12.24 17.32 2.78
N ASN A 317 -11.17 17.78 2.14
CA ASN A 317 -10.76 17.34 0.81
C ASN A 317 -9.38 16.69 0.90
N VAL A 318 -9.31 15.41 0.50
CA VAL A 318 -8.09 14.61 0.46
C VAL A 318 -7.80 14.30 -1.01
N VAL A 319 -6.60 14.65 -1.47
CA VAL A 319 -6.15 14.32 -2.83
C VAL A 319 -5.08 13.24 -2.75
N LEU A 320 -5.22 12.21 -3.58
CA LEU A 320 -4.35 11.04 -3.63
C LEU A 320 -3.79 10.86 -5.04
N PHE A 321 -2.47 10.73 -5.17
CA PHE A 321 -1.78 10.37 -6.41
C PHE A 321 -0.33 10.00 -6.13
N HIS A 322 0.31 9.32 -7.07
CA HIS A 322 1.57 8.66 -6.79
C HIS A 322 2.80 9.60 -6.69
N GLN A 323 3.13 10.37 -7.73
CA GLN A 323 4.38 11.15 -7.76
C GLN A 323 4.34 12.38 -6.82
N PRO A 324 5.32 12.59 -5.93
CA PRO A 324 5.31 13.64 -4.92
C PRO A 324 5.36 15.04 -5.53
N VAL A 325 4.61 15.99 -4.94
CA VAL A 325 4.81 17.42 -5.26
C VAL A 325 6.16 17.88 -4.73
N PHE A 326 6.51 17.38 -3.54
CA PHE A 326 7.75 17.68 -2.85
C PHE A 326 8.49 16.39 -2.51
N THR A 327 9.65 16.17 -3.13
CA THR A 327 10.40 14.92 -2.99
C THR A 327 11.23 14.84 -1.70
N CYS A 328 11.27 13.67 -1.06
CA CYS A 328 12.21 13.38 0.03
C CYS A 328 13.51 12.68 -0.41
N ALA A 329 13.59 12.19 -1.65
CA ALA A 329 14.72 11.37 -2.12
C ALA A 329 15.46 11.95 -3.35
N ARG A 330 14.76 12.65 -4.24
CA ARG A 330 15.29 13.13 -5.51
C ARG A 330 15.87 14.54 -5.34
N PRO A 331 16.77 14.97 -6.25
CA PRO A 331 17.34 16.32 -6.20
C PRO A 331 16.31 17.41 -6.49
N ASN A 332 15.31 17.12 -7.33
CA ASN A 332 14.31 18.08 -7.78
C ASN A 332 12.88 17.57 -7.52
N ASP A 333 11.99 18.49 -7.10
CA ASP A 333 10.53 18.25 -7.10
C ASP A 333 10.03 17.85 -8.49
N THR A 334 8.88 17.18 -8.55
CA THR A 334 8.16 16.92 -9.80
C THR A 334 7.53 18.22 -10.30
N GLN A 335 8.30 19.02 -11.05
CA GLN A 335 7.97 20.41 -11.41
C GLN A 335 6.67 20.51 -12.21
N GLU A 336 6.40 19.55 -13.09
CA GLU A 336 5.20 19.51 -13.92
C GLU A 336 3.93 19.43 -13.06
N ILE A 337 3.93 18.50 -12.10
CA ILE A 337 2.85 18.35 -11.10
C ILE A 337 2.79 19.56 -10.19
N LYS A 338 3.94 20.02 -9.67
CA LYS A 338 4.02 21.18 -8.77
C LYS A 338 3.45 22.42 -9.44
N ALA A 339 3.77 22.68 -10.70
CA ALA A 339 3.26 23.82 -11.45
C ALA A 339 1.74 23.71 -11.75
N ALA A 340 1.25 22.51 -12.07
CA ALA A 340 -0.14 22.31 -12.46
C ALA A 340 -1.11 22.22 -11.27
N TRP A 341 -0.78 21.42 -10.25
CA TRP A 341 -1.76 21.02 -9.23
C TRP A 341 -1.62 21.76 -7.91
N LYS A 342 -0.40 22.15 -7.49
CA LYS A 342 -0.21 22.92 -6.24
C LYS A 342 -1.05 24.20 -6.20
N PRO A 343 -1.13 25.02 -7.27
CA PRO A 343 -1.97 26.22 -7.25
C PRO A 343 -3.46 25.90 -7.05
N VAL A 344 -3.94 24.79 -7.61
CA VAL A 344 -5.32 24.33 -7.42
C VAL A 344 -5.54 23.88 -5.97
N PHE A 345 -4.61 23.10 -5.40
CA PHE A 345 -4.68 22.65 -4.01
C PHE A 345 -4.75 23.82 -3.03
N GLU A 346 -3.93 24.86 -3.23
CA GLU A 346 -3.92 26.06 -2.40
C GLU A 346 -5.19 26.88 -2.58
N LYS A 347 -5.59 27.15 -3.82
CA LYS A 347 -6.81 27.91 -4.17
C LYS A 347 -8.07 27.25 -3.58
N ARG A 348 -8.12 25.91 -3.63
CA ARG A 348 -9.27 25.12 -3.20
C ARG A 348 -9.18 24.61 -1.77
N LYS A 349 -8.10 24.95 -1.05
CA LYS A 349 -7.89 24.58 0.36
C LYS A 349 -7.97 23.06 0.59
N VAL A 350 -7.24 22.30 -0.22
CA VAL A 350 -7.05 20.87 0.02
C VAL A 350 -6.38 20.68 1.37
N ASP A 351 -6.80 19.65 2.11
CA ASP A 351 -6.34 19.42 3.48
C ASP A 351 -5.13 18.50 3.51
N LEU A 352 -5.26 17.34 2.87
CA LEU A 352 -4.21 16.33 2.78
C LEU A 352 -3.92 16.02 1.31
N VAL A 353 -2.64 15.90 0.99
CA VAL A 353 -2.15 15.37 -0.28
C VAL A 353 -1.31 14.13 0.02
N LEU A 354 -1.85 12.96 -0.33
CA LEU A 354 -1.29 11.64 0.01
C LEU A 354 -0.58 11.06 -1.23
N GLN A 355 0.70 10.73 -1.07
CA GLN A 355 1.63 10.46 -2.18
C GLN A 355 2.64 9.35 -1.89
N GLY A 356 3.16 8.75 -2.94
CA GLY A 356 4.11 7.66 -2.87
C GLY A 356 5.44 7.98 -3.55
N HIS A 357 5.93 7.04 -4.34
CA HIS A 357 6.99 7.11 -5.36
C HIS A 357 8.41 7.33 -4.87
N ASP A 358 8.61 8.18 -3.88
CA ASP A 358 9.88 8.36 -3.23
C ASP A 358 9.84 7.48 -1.99
N HIS A 359 10.53 6.34 -2.05
CA HIS A 359 10.50 5.28 -1.06
C HIS A 359 11.19 5.69 0.27
N CYS A 360 10.67 6.74 0.87
CA CYS A 360 11.00 7.39 2.12
C CYS A 360 9.69 7.93 2.70
N TYR A 361 9.71 8.35 3.94
CA TYR A 361 8.62 9.11 4.51
C TYR A 361 8.91 10.59 4.39
N SER A 362 7.88 11.38 4.12
CA SER A 362 7.92 12.79 4.43
C SER A 362 6.57 13.39 4.81
N ARG A 363 6.63 14.42 5.64
CA ARG A 363 5.51 15.34 5.91
C ARG A 363 5.97 16.76 5.72
N LEU A 364 5.30 17.50 4.82
CA LEU A 364 5.57 18.91 4.55
C LEU A 364 4.31 19.75 4.70
N THR A 365 4.41 20.83 5.49
CA THR A 365 3.33 21.80 5.70
C THR A 365 3.60 23.17 5.08
N SER A 366 4.85 23.47 4.68
CA SER A 366 5.23 24.71 3.98
C SER A 366 6.47 24.51 3.09
N ASP A 367 6.48 25.10 1.90
CA ASP A 367 7.66 25.10 1.01
C ASP A 367 8.87 25.86 1.63
N ALA A 368 8.62 26.71 2.64
CA ALA A 368 9.69 27.44 3.33
C ALA A 368 10.50 26.57 4.33
N GLY A 369 10.12 25.30 4.51
CA GLY A 369 10.85 24.34 5.35
C GLY A 369 10.44 24.33 6.83
N ARG A 370 11.06 23.41 7.58
CA ARG A 370 10.65 22.98 8.92
C ARG A 370 10.52 24.13 9.92
N GLU A 371 11.49 25.05 9.95
CA GLU A 371 11.49 26.17 10.89
C GLU A 371 10.37 27.17 10.59
N ALA A 372 10.17 27.50 9.31
CA ALA A 372 9.09 28.38 8.89
C ALA A 372 7.71 27.76 9.17
N SER A 373 7.57 26.44 8.95
CA SER A 373 6.37 25.70 9.32
C SER A 373 6.10 25.74 10.82
N ALA A 374 7.11 25.49 11.66
CA ALA A 374 6.98 25.55 13.12
C ALA A 374 6.57 26.95 13.60
N LYS A 375 7.21 27.99 13.05
CA LYS A 375 6.84 29.38 13.34
C LYS A 375 5.41 29.69 12.91
N ALA A 376 5.00 29.28 11.72
CA ALA A 376 3.64 29.52 11.22
C ALA A 376 2.58 28.89 12.14
N ARG A 377 2.83 27.68 12.64
CA ARG A 377 1.93 27.01 13.61
C ARG A 377 1.90 27.73 14.95
N ALA A 378 3.06 28.11 15.49
CA ALA A 378 3.15 28.86 16.76
C ALA A 378 2.42 30.22 16.67
N ASP A 379 2.50 30.88 15.51
CA ASP A 379 1.78 32.13 15.22
C ASP A 379 0.27 31.91 14.97
N GLY A 380 -0.23 30.66 15.05
CA GLY A 380 -1.65 30.33 14.83
C GLY A 380 -2.12 30.57 13.40
N LYS A 381 -1.23 30.46 12.41
CA LYS A 381 -1.59 30.65 10.99
C LYS A 381 -2.47 29.51 10.49
N VAL A 382 -3.28 29.82 9.48
CA VAL A 382 -4.07 28.83 8.73
C VAL A 382 -3.11 27.83 8.09
N GLN A 383 -3.37 26.54 8.30
CA GLN A 383 -2.66 25.47 7.61
C GLN A 383 -3.27 25.28 6.21
N GLY A 384 -2.42 25.35 5.18
CA GLY A 384 -2.75 24.91 3.82
C GLY A 384 -2.59 23.39 3.66
N PRO A 385 -2.50 22.87 2.43
CA PRO A 385 -2.36 21.43 2.22
C PRO A 385 -1.15 20.84 2.96
N VAL A 386 -1.35 19.68 3.60
CA VAL A 386 -0.27 18.87 4.17
C VAL A 386 0.12 17.82 3.15
N TYR A 387 1.36 17.87 2.66
CA TYR A 387 1.89 16.92 1.69
C TYR A 387 2.58 15.77 2.41
N LEU A 388 2.21 14.55 2.07
CA LEU A 388 2.64 13.34 2.75
C LEU A 388 3.16 12.31 1.73
N VAL A 389 4.40 11.88 1.92
CA VAL A 389 4.96 10.73 1.20
C VAL A 389 5.07 9.55 2.16
N SER A 390 4.63 8.37 1.73
CA SER A 390 4.71 7.13 2.51
C SER A 390 5.25 5.97 1.70
N VAL A 391 5.81 4.98 2.39
CA VAL A 391 6.28 3.72 1.83
C VAL A 391 5.97 2.58 2.80
N THR A 392 5.31 1.55 2.29
CA THR A 392 4.92 0.32 2.99
C THR A 392 5.79 -0.86 2.55
N GLY A 393 6.27 -0.84 1.31
CA GLY A 393 7.11 -1.87 0.70
C GLY A 393 8.57 -1.83 1.12
N SER A 394 9.38 -2.72 0.55
CA SER A 394 10.76 -2.98 1.02
C SER A 394 11.86 -2.19 0.34
N LYS A 395 11.57 -1.64 -0.85
CA LYS A 395 12.54 -0.81 -1.57
C LYS A 395 12.60 0.54 -0.87
N MET A 396 13.80 1.05 -0.61
CA MET A 396 14.03 2.23 0.24
C MET A 396 15.02 3.19 -0.42
N TYR A 397 14.73 4.48 -0.39
CA TYR A 397 15.63 5.53 -0.89
C TYR A 397 16.27 6.32 0.25
N ALA A 398 17.50 6.75 0.00
CA ALA A 398 18.19 7.68 0.87
C ALA A 398 17.56 9.07 0.74
N LEU A 399 17.60 9.83 1.82
CA LEU A 399 17.10 11.21 1.82
C LEU A 399 17.98 12.13 0.97
N ASN A 400 17.36 13.09 0.30
CA ASN A 400 18.08 14.14 -0.42
C ASN A 400 18.75 15.15 0.53
N ASP A 401 19.66 15.96 -0.01
CA ASP A 401 20.48 16.90 0.78
C ASP A 401 19.64 17.95 1.53
N ARG A 402 18.49 18.35 0.98
CA ARG A 402 17.59 19.32 1.62
C ARG A 402 16.76 18.74 2.77
N ALA A 403 16.67 17.41 2.92
CA ALA A 403 15.92 16.74 3.98
C ALA A 403 16.34 17.14 5.40
N ALA A 404 17.50 17.78 5.57
CA ALA A 404 17.92 18.38 6.84
C ALA A 404 16.98 19.53 7.27
N THR A 405 16.53 20.36 6.31
CA THR A 405 15.74 21.59 6.55
C THR A 405 14.30 21.49 6.03
N GLN A 406 14.07 20.72 4.97
CA GLN A 406 12.78 20.50 4.34
C GLN A 406 12.73 19.05 3.83
N PRO A 407 11.78 18.22 4.28
CA PRO A 407 10.48 18.57 4.88
C PRO A 407 10.45 18.57 6.42
N ASP A 408 9.25 18.78 7.01
CA ASP A 408 9.08 18.93 8.47
C ASP A 408 9.50 17.66 9.21
N LYS A 409 9.12 16.50 8.66
CA LYS A 409 9.51 15.17 9.15
C LYS A 409 9.91 14.31 7.98
N VAL A 410 10.86 13.41 8.21
CA VAL A 410 11.35 12.43 7.23
C VAL A 410 11.69 11.12 7.89
N ALA A 411 11.61 10.01 7.16
CA ALA A 411 12.25 8.76 7.52
C ALA A 411 12.84 8.11 6.27
N GLU A 412 13.93 7.39 6.45
CA GLU A 412 14.48 6.47 5.46
C GLU A 412 14.69 5.09 6.08
N ALA A 413 14.88 4.08 5.23
CA ALA A 413 15.08 2.69 5.64
C ALA A 413 14.05 2.21 6.68
N THR A 414 12.78 2.60 6.51
CA THR A 414 11.71 2.32 7.47
C THR A 414 10.38 2.10 6.74
N GLU A 415 9.83 0.90 6.89
CA GLU A 415 8.47 0.55 6.46
C GLU A 415 7.42 1.19 7.39
N LEU A 416 6.38 1.79 6.82
CA LEU A 416 5.38 2.56 7.54
C LEU A 416 3.95 2.27 7.06
N TYR A 417 2.99 2.54 7.94
CA TYR A 417 1.57 2.70 7.63
C TYR A 417 1.00 3.89 8.39
N GLN A 418 -0.12 4.45 7.91
CA GLN A 418 -0.74 5.60 8.56
C GLN A 418 -2.21 5.34 8.89
N ILE A 419 -2.58 5.68 10.13
CA ILE A 419 -3.96 5.65 10.60
C ILE A 419 -4.46 7.08 10.65
N VAL A 420 -5.59 7.31 10.00
CA VAL A 420 -6.22 8.62 9.92
C VAL A 420 -7.63 8.53 10.48
N ASP A 421 -7.81 9.08 11.68
CA ASP A 421 -9.12 9.23 12.30
C ASP A 421 -9.73 10.57 11.87
N VAL A 422 -10.89 10.51 11.25
CA VAL A 422 -11.61 11.68 10.75
C VAL A 422 -12.84 11.90 11.61
N GLU A 423 -12.98 13.11 12.12
CA GLU A 423 -14.15 13.64 12.78
C GLU A 423 -14.67 14.85 11.96
N PRO A 424 -15.93 15.28 12.13
CA PRO A 424 -16.49 16.41 11.37
C PRO A 424 -15.68 17.71 11.46
N ARG A 425 -14.92 17.89 12.55
CA ARG A 425 -14.12 19.09 12.81
C ARG A 425 -12.65 18.82 13.12
N ARG A 426 -12.20 17.57 13.10
CA ARG A 426 -10.80 17.23 13.35
C ARG A 426 -10.36 16.07 12.47
N ILE A 427 -9.15 16.14 11.91
CA ILE A 427 -8.42 14.98 11.39
C ILE A 427 -7.27 14.69 12.34
N LYS A 428 -7.10 13.41 12.68
CA LYS A 428 -6.03 12.89 13.51
C LYS A 428 -5.19 11.96 12.65
N PHE A 429 -3.98 12.38 12.30
CA PHE A 429 -3.06 11.61 11.46
C PHE A 429 -1.94 11.03 12.31
N ARG A 430 -1.75 9.70 12.27
CA ARG A 430 -0.63 9.03 12.95
C ARG A 430 0.10 8.09 12.00
N THR A 431 1.41 8.16 12.04
CA THR A 431 2.35 7.32 11.29
C THR A 431 2.99 6.30 12.21
N PHE A 432 2.89 5.02 11.86
CA PHE A 432 3.43 3.91 12.62
C PHE A 432 4.45 3.14 11.79
N THR A 433 5.47 2.61 12.46
CA THR A 433 6.39 1.65 11.84
C THR A 433 5.74 0.30 11.66
N ALA A 434 6.36 -0.55 10.84
CA ALA A 434 5.97 -1.95 10.67
C ALA A 434 5.89 -2.78 11.97
N SER A 435 6.48 -2.30 13.07
CA SER A 435 6.36 -2.91 14.41
C SER A 435 5.28 -2.28 15.30
N GLY A 436 4.48 -1.36 14.75
CA GLY A 436 3.41 -0.65 15.47
C GLY A 436 3.87 0.49 16.37
N LYS A 437 5.13 0.94 16.26
CA LYS A 437 5.64 2.07 17.05
C LYS A 437 5.24 3.39 16.40
N LEU A 438 4.68 4.31 17.16
CA LEU A 438 4.33 5.66 16.72
C LEU A 438 5.60 6.45 16.37
N TYR A 439 5.63 7.00 15.15
CA TYR A 439 6.78 7.72 14.61
C TYR A 439 6.52 9.22 14.45
N ASP A 440 5.36 9.55 13.90
CA ASP A 440 4.98 10.93 13.60
C ASP A 440 3.46 11.07 13.65
N GLY A 441 2.97 12.30 13.78
CA GLY A 441 1.56 12.58 13.65
C GLY A 441 1.22 14.04 13.93
N PHE A 442 -0.02 14.40 13.62
CA PHE A 442 -0.57 15.71 13.85
C PHE A 442 -2.10 15.64 13.96
N ASP A 443 -2.68 16.69 14.54
CA ASP A 443 -4.10 16.97 14.50
C ASP A 443 -4.32 18.18 13.57
N LEU A 444 -5.34 18.09 12.71
CA LEU A 444 -5.82 19.19 11.89
C LEU A 444 -7.23 19.57 12.34
N ASP A 445 -7.36 20.73 12.97
CA ASP A 445 -8.62 21.25 13.49
C ASP A 445 -9.27 22.22 12.51
N ARG A 446 -10.54 21.99 12.19
CA ARG A 446 -11.35 22.92 11.40
C ARG A 446 -11.85 24.05 12.28
N THR A 447 -11.47 25.29 11.95
CA THR A 447 -11.94 26.50 12.64
C THR A 447 -12.72 27.40 11.69
N ALA A 448 -13.43 28.40 12.23
CA ALA A 448 -14.14 29.38 11.41
C ALA A 448 -13.18 30.20 10.52
N GLN A 449 -11.92 30.33 10.93
CA GLN A 449 -10.88 31.09 10.24
C GLN A 449 -9.99 30.20 9.35
N GLY A 450 -10.36 28.93 9.13
CA GLY A 450 -9.59 27.94 8.37
C GLY A 450 -8.89 26.91 9.25
N ASN A 451 -8.27 25.92 8.64
CA ASN A 451 -7.74 24.78 9.40
C ASN A 451 -6.47 25.14 10.17
N ARG A 452 -6.22 24.46 11.29
CA ARG A 452 -5.06 24.65 12.16
C ARG A 452 -4.41 23.31 12.41
N LEU A 453 -3.09 23.25 12.30
CA LEU A 453 -2.33 22.03 12.56
C LEU A 453 -1.59 22.15 13.88
N SER A 454 -1.75 21.14 14.73
CA SER A 454 -0.98 20.93 15.96
C SER A 454 -0.20 19.63 15.87
N GLU A 455 1.06 19.67 16.28
CA GLU A 455 1.86 18.46 16.50
C GLU A 455 1.26 17.65 17.67
N ILE A 456 1.40 16.33 17.63
CA ILE A 456 0.99 15.47 18.75
C ILE A 456 1.92 15.63 19.95
N ASP A 457 1.38 15.42 21.14
CA ASP A 457 2.12 15.29 22.41
C ASP A 457 2.41 13.82 22.78
N GLU A 458 1.81 12.89 22.04
CA GLU A 458 2.03 11.44 22.15
C GLU A 458 3.53 11.11 21.97
N PRO A 459 4.12 10.25 22.83
CA PRO A 459 5.52 9.88 22.70
C PRO A 459 5.81 9.17 21.37
N THR A 460 6.74 9.74 20.58
CA THR A 460 7.20 9.13 19.33
C THR A 460 8.60 8.55 19.46
N ILE A 461 8.93 7.57 18.62
CA ILE A 461 10.30 7.06 18.52
C ILE A 461 11.24 8.10 17.87
N ALA A 462 12.54 7.90 18.06
CA ALA A 462 13.57 8.75 17.48
C ALA A 462 13.52 8.80 15.93
N ALA A 463 14.13 9.84 15.37
CA ALA A 463 14.26 10.04 13.93
C ALA A 463 14.86 8.80 13.25
N ARG A 464 14.27 8.41 12.13
CA ARG A 464 14.62 7.19 11.41
C ARG A 464 15.55 7.53 10.25
N ARG A 465 16.86 7.57 10.52
CA ARG A 465 17.92 7.87 9.54
C ARG A 465 19.02 6.83 9.57
N CYS A 466 19.70 6.68 8.44
CA CYS A 466 20.94 5.94 8.37
C CYS A 466 22.12 6.80 8.88
N SER A 467 23.11 6.13 9.48
CA SER A 467 24.39 6.70 9.88
C SER A 467 25.49 5.94 9.14
N GLY A 468 25.89 6.45 7.98
CA GLY A 468 26.75 5.71 7.05
C GLY A 468 26.05 4.42 6.60
N GLU A 469 26.69 3.27 6.80
CA GLU A 469 26.14 1.96 6.43
C GLU A 469 25.17 1.36 7.47
N ILE A 470 24.94 2.04 8.60
CA ILE A 470 24.10 1.55 9.68
C ILE A 470 22.70 2.18 9.58
N GLY A 471 21.67 1.34 9.50
CA GLY A 471 20.27 1.74 9.47
C GLY A 471 19.72 2.07 10.87
N PRO A 472 18.50 2.64 10.94
CA PRO A 472 17.93 3.14 12.20
C PRO A 472 17.57 2.06 13.23
N ASP A 473 17.62 0.78 12.87
CA ASP A 473 17.48 -0.37 13.78
C ASP A 473 18.81 -0.99 14.22
N GLY A 474 19.95 -0.35 13.89
CA GLY A 474 21.30 -0.84 14.18
C GLY A 474 21.83 -1.90 13.20
N GLY A 475 20.98 -2.39 12.29
CA GLY A 475 21.39 -3.25 11.17
C GLY A 475 21.97 -2.47 9.99
N ARG A 476 22.15 -3.11 8.84
CA ARG A 476 22.61 -2.45 7.60
C ARG A 476 21.57 -1.44 7.10
N CYS A 477 22.01 -0.27 6.66
CA CYS A 477 21.18 0.69 5.94
C CYS A 477 20.76 0.11 4.59
N VAL A 478 19.46 0.03 4.34
CA VAL A 478 18.88 -0.48 3.09
C VAL A 478 18.46 0.62 2.12
N ALA A 479 18.54 1.88 2.56
CA ALA A 479 18.24 3.05 1.73
C ALA A 479 19.35 3.30 0.70
N ARG A 480 18.97 3.59 -0.56
CA ARG A 480 19.90 3.85 -1.67
C ARG A 480 19.63 5.21 -2.31
N GLY A 481 20.68 5.91 -2.74
CA GLY A 481 20.57 7.20 -3.43
C GLY A 481 19.75 7.12 -4.72
N LYS A 482 19.19 8.26 -5.14
CA LYS A 482 18.30 8.37 -6.29
C LYS A 482 18.78 9.29 -7.39
#